data_AF-A0A016W6K5-F1
#
_entry.id   AF-A0A016W6K5-F1
#
_cell.length_a   1.000
_cell.length_b   1.000
_cell.length_c   1.000
_cell.angle_alpha   90.00
_cell.angle_beta   90.00
_cell.angle_gamma   90.00
#
_symmetry.space_group_name_H-M   'P 1'
#
loop_
_entity.id
_entity.type
_entity.pdbx_description
1 polymer ?
#
loop_
_entity_poly.entity_id
_entity_poly.type
_entity_poly.pdbx_seq_one_letter_code
_entity_poly.pdbx_strand_id
1 'polypeptide(L)'
;MHPGEGLLPLQVHALPEEEKQWQKDRAGNFDNFREDNDVSKRKMAKVFNAASSALASLDSTMNDRRTHWVSAAVLARPHSTCPMLLNFTLRDMPCEAGWSSQCPLVLWISGASRLCYAKVRAVEVHPQAEALNISIEALTWLHDTVSDGVEEQGRYSSGQNDMIRAILTNVAA
;
A
#
# COMPACT_ATOMS: atom_id res chain seq x y z
N MET A 1 -22.32 0.01 4.72
CA MET A 1 -22.05 0.28 3.30
C MET A 1 -20.63 -0.18 3.05
N HIS A 2 -20.44 -1.40 2.54
CA HIS A 2 -19.11 -1.93 2.27
C HIS A 2 -18.57 -1.27 0.99
N PRO A 3 -17.34 -0.77 0.95
CA PRO A 3 -16.77 -0.17 -0.27
C PRO A 3 -16.67 -1.14 -1.46
N GLY A 4 -16.84 -2.45 -1.23
CA GLY A 4 -16.95 -3.47 -2.29
C GLY A 4 -18.34 -3.57 -2.96
N GLU A 5 -19.39 -2.98 -2.37
CA GLU A 5 -20.76 -3.05 -2.89
C GLU A 5 -21.04 -2.05 -4.03
N GLY A 6 -20.11 -1.11 -4.28
CA GLY A 6 -20.21 -0.10 -5.35
C GLY A 6 -19.50 -0.47 -6.65
N LEU A 7 -18.80 -1.61 -6.71
CA LEU A 7 -18.15 -2.09 -7.92
C LEU A 7 -19.19 -2.81 -8.78
N LEU A 8 -19.93 -2.03 -9.59
CA LEU A 8 -20.68 -2.62 -10.71
C LEU A 8 -19.69 -3.40 -11.58
N PRO A 9 -20.04 -4.62 -12.03
CA PRO A 9 -19.19 -5.35 -12.96
C PRO A 9 -18.97 -4.45 -14.18
N LEU A 10 -17.70 -4.13 -14.46
CA LEU A 10 -17.30 -3.47 -15.70
C LEU A 10 -17.93 -4.26 -16.84
N GLN A 11 -18.82 -3.62 -17.61
CA GLN A 11 -19.35 -4.22 -18.83
C GLN A 11 -18.18 -4.37 -19.79
N VAL A 12 -17.65 -5.58 -19.89
CA VAL A 12 -16.60 -5.92 -20.84
C VAL A 12 -17.26 -6.07 -22.20
N HIS A 13 -17.22 -5.02 -23.02
CA HIS A 13 -17.66 -5.10 -24.40
C HIS A 13 -16.71 -5.98 -25.21
N ALA A 14 -17.28 -6.85 -26.04
CA ALA A 14 -16.48 -7.62 -27.00
C ALA A 14 -15.74 -6.66 -27.94
N LEU A 15 -14.45 -6.93 -28.15
CA LEU A 15 -13.63 -6.16 -29.08
C LEU A 15 -14.28 -6.16 -30.48
N PRO A 16 -14.39 -5.01 -31.15
CA PRO A 16 -14.80 -4.93 -32.55
C PRO A 16 -13.90 -5.78 -33.45
N GLU A 17 -14.44 -6.29 -34.55
CA GLU A 17 -13.69 -7.21 -35.43
C GLU A 17 -12.43 -6.55 -36.03
N GLU A 18 -12.48 -5.24 -36.30
CA GLU A 18 -11.31 -4.46 -36.73
C GLU A 18 -10.17 -4.51 -35.71
N GLU A 19 -10.49 -4.41 -34.41
CA GLU A 19 -9.48 -4.44 -33.35
C GLU A 19 -8.90 -5.84 -33.16
N LYS A 20 -9.73 -6.89 -33.31
CA LYS A 20 -9.25 -8.28 -33.30
C LYS A 20 -8.30 -8.56 -34.45
N GLN A 21 -8.61 -8.06 -35.64
CA GLN A 21 -7.76 -8.25 -36.82
C GLN A 21 -6.42 -7.52 -36.66
N TRP A 22 -6.45 -6.31 -36.09
CA TRP A 22 -5.23 -5.58 -35.74
C TRP A 22 -4.39 -6.32 -34.69
N GLN A 23 -5.00 -6.94 -33.67
CA GLN A 23 -4.27 -7.77 -32.70
C GLN A 23 -3.63 -9.01 -33.35
N LYS A 24 -4.34 -9.67 -34.27
CA LYS A 24 -3.80 -10.83 -35.01
C LYS A 24 -2.62 -10.46 -35.88
N ASP A 25 -2.68 -9.33 -36.59
CA ASP A 25 -1.55 -8.80 -37.36
C ASP A 25 -0.32 -8.54 -36.46
N ARG A 26 -0.57 -8.05 -35.24
CA ARG A 26 0.48 -7.82 -34.23
C ARG A 26 1.12 -9.10 -33.70
N ALA A 27 0.39 -10.20 -33.66
CA ALA A 27 0.92 -11.52 -33.32
C ALA A 27 1.65 -12.19 -34.51
N GLY A 28 1.48 -11.65 -35.71
CA GLY A 28 2.16 -12.04 -36.94
C GLY A 28 3.33 -11.12 -37.29
N ASN A 29 3.45 -10.77 -38.57
CA ASN A 29 4.62 -10.04 -39.11
C ASN A 29 4.61 -8.52 -38.84
N PHE A 30 3.53 -7.97 -38.27
CA PHE A 30 3.40 -6.55 -37.92
C PHE A 30 3.59 -5.60 -39.11
N ASP A 31 3.06 -5.99 -40.27
CA ASP A 31 3.25 -5.28 -41.54
C ASP A 31 2.52 -3.91 -41.54
N ASN A 32 1.42 -3.77 -40.80
CA ASN A 32 0.63 -2.54 -40.71
C ASN A 32 1.37 -1.35 -40.08
N PHE A 33 2.44 -1.58 -39.30
CA PHE A 33 3.22 -0.48 -38.70
C PHE A 33 4.06 0.28 -39.72
N ARG A 34 4.48 -0.40 -40.79
CA ARG A 34 5.18 0.21 -41.91
C ARG A 34 4.25 1.03 -42.79
N GLU A 35 2.99 0.62 -42.91
CA GLU A 35 1.98 1.28 -43.75
C GLU A 35 1.34 2.49 -43.06
N ASP A 36 0.94 2.38 -41.79
CA ASP A 36 0.37 3.47 -41.01
C ASP A 36 0.96 3.53 -39.59
N ASN A 37 2.01 4.34 -39.49
CA ASN A 37 2.81 4.46 -38.28
C ASN A 37 2.04 5.15 -37.14
N ASP A 38 1.25 6.18 -37.45
CA ASP A 38 0.60 7.02 -36.45
C ASP A 38 -0.62 6.32 -35.84
N VAL A 39 -1.44 5.66 -36.66
CA VAL A 39 -2.58 4.86 -36.17
C VAL A 39 -2.07 3.69 -35.33
N SER A 40 -1.02 3.01 -35.79
CA SER A 40 -0.42 1.91 -35.06
C SER A 40 0.12 2.36 -33.70
N LYS A 41 0.88 3.46 -33.62
CA LYS A 41 1.36 4.03 -32.35
C LYS A 41 0.23 4.31 -31.36
N ARG A 42 -0.86 4.94 -31.82
CA ARG A 42 -2.02 5.25 -30.96
C ARG A 42 -2.71 3.97 -30.45
N LYS A 43 -2.92 2.97 -31.32
CA LYS A 43 -3.52 1.69 -30.93
C LYS A 43 -2.62 0.94 -29.94
N MET A 44 -1.31 0.94 -30.15
CA MET A 44 -0.34 0.36 -29.22
C MET A 44 -0.38 1.02 -27.84
N ALA A 45 -0.38 2.35 -27.79
CA ALA A 45 -0.45 3.09 -26.52
C ALA A 45 -1.71 2.74 -25.72
N LYS A 46 -2.87 2.60 -26.39
CA LYS A 46 -4.11 2.15 -25.74
C LYS A 46 -3.98 0.76 -25.11
N VAL A 47 -3.42 -0.20 -25.85
CA VAL A 47 -3.24 -1.58 -25.36
C VAL A 47 -2.26 -1.62 -24.19
N PHE A 48 -1.14 -0.90 -24.28
CA PHE A 48 -0.18 -0.84 -23.18
C PHE A 48 -0.78 -0.17 -21.95
N ASN A 49 -1.49 0.95 -22.10
CA ASN A 49 -2.17 1.60 -20.99
C ASN A 49 -3.23 0.69 -20.36
N ALA A 50 -4.02 -0.03 -21.16
CA ALA A 50 -5.00 -0.99 -20.65
C ALA A 50 -4.34 -2.15 -19.91
N ALA A 51 -3.26 -2.71 -20.44
CA ALA A 51 -2.49 -3.78 -19.79
C ALA A 51 -1.84 -3.29 -18.48
N SER A 52 -1.23 -2.11 -18.48
CA SER A 52 -0.66 -1.50 -17.27
C SER A 52 -1.73 -1.19 -16.23
N SER A 53 -2.91 -0.72 -16.65
CA SER A 53 -4.04 -0.46 -15.74
C SER A 53 -4.58 -1.76 -15.15
N ALA A 54 -4.69 -2.82 -15.97
CA ALA A 54 -5.12 -4.13 -15.50
C ALA A 54 -4.11 -4.73 -14.52
N LEU A 55 -2.81 -4.61 -14.79
CA LEU A 55 -1.76 -5.07 -13.89
C LEU A 55 -1.79 -4.30 -12.56
N ALA A 56 -1.85 -2.97 -12.61
CA ALA A 56 -1.96 -2.13 -11.41
C ALA A 56 -3.24 -2.46 -10.60
N SER A 57 -4.35 -2.75 -11.28
CA SER A 57 -5.58 -3.19 -10.61
C SER A 57 -5.41 -4.55 -9.93
N LEU A 58 -4.71 -5.51 -10.56
CA LEU A 58 -4.44 -6.81 -9.95
C LEU A 58 -3.56 -6.65 -8.70
N ASP A 59 -2.49 -5.88 -8.80
CA ASP A 59 -1.61 -5.57 -7.67
C ASP A 59 -2.40 -4.91 -6.52
N SER A 60 -3.23 -3.92 -6.82
CA SER A 60 -4.10 -3.25 -5.83
C SER A 60 -5.15 -4.19 -5.19
N THR A 61 -5.55 -5.25 -5.89
CA THR A 61 -6.51 -6.24 -5.36
C THR A 61 -5.85 -7.18 -4.36
N MET A 62 -4.55 -7.41 -4.47
CA MET A 62 -3.77 -8.23 -3.53
C MET A 62 -3.27 -7.43 -2.33
N ASN A 63 -3.42 -6.11 -2.34
CA ASN A 63 -3.07 -5.26 -1.22
C ASN A 63 -4.04 -5.46 -0.04
N ASP A 64 -3.48 -5.48 1.15
CA ASP A 64 -4.20 -5.52 2.40
C ASP A 64 -4.85 -4.17 2.67
N ARG A 65 -6.19 -4.17 2.69
CA ARG A 65 -7.03 -2.99 2.97
C ARG A 65 -7.65 -3.04 4.36
N ARG A 66 -7.22 -3.97 5.22
CA ARG A 66 -7.77 -4.14 6.56
C ARG A 66 -7.17 -3.11 7.52
N THR A 67 -7.98 -2.75 8.50
CA THR A 67 -7.53 -1.96 9.64
C THR A 67 -7.07 -2.91 10.75
N HIS A 68 -5.83 -2.74 11.21
CA HIS A 68 -5.18 -3.60 12.20
C HIS A 68 -5.08 -2.93 13.55
N TRP A 69 -5.40 -3.68 14.60
CA TRP A 69 -5.14 -3.28 15.99
C TRP A 69 -3.82 -3.90 16.43
N VAL A 70 -2.85 -3.06 16.78
CA VAL A 70 -1.50 -3.52 17.13
C VAL A 70 -1.02 -2.90 18.44
N SER A 71 -0.04 -3.57 19.05
CA SER A 71 0.85 -2.95 20.01
C SER A 71 2.13 -2.58 19.28
N ALA A 72 2.50 -1.30 19.28
CA ALA A 72 3.72 -0.83 18.66
C ALA A 72 4.74 -0.47 19.74
N ALA A 73 5.99 -0.89 19.55
CA ALA A 73 7.10 -0.48 20.37
C ALA A 73 7.77 0.75 19.76
N VAL A 74 8.08 1.72 20.61
CA VAL A 74 8.71 2.99 20.24
C VAL A 74 10.22 2.79 20.28
N LEU A 75 10.87 2.80 19.12
CA LEU A 75 12.27 2.41 18.99
C LEU A 75 13.27 3.47 19.48
N ALA A 76 12.84 4.73 19.59
CA ALA A 76 13.65 5.83 20.09
C ALA A 76 12.80 6.80 20.90
N ARG A 77 13.38 7.46 21.92
CA ARG A 77 12.62 8.39 22.75
C ARG A 77 12.07 9.52 21.86
N PRO A 78 10.82 9.97 22.09
CA PRO A 78 10.11 10.89 21.20
C PRO A 78 10.92 12.15 20.86
N HIS A 79 11.62 12.72 21.85
CA HIS A 79 12.44 13.92 21.73
C HIS A 79 13.89 13.71 21.23
N SER A 80 14.32 12.47 21.02
CA SER A 80 15.72 12.14 20.71
C SER A 80 15.96 11.77 19.24
N THR A 81 14.90 11.58 18.45
CA THR A 81 15.03 11.12 17.06
C THR A 81 13.87 11.63 16.23
N CYS A 82 14.18 12.43 15.20
CA CYS A 82 13.23 12.87 14.19
C CYS A 82 13.65 12.30 12.83
N PRO A 83 12.74 11.60 12.11
CA PRO A 83 11.36 11.27 12.49
C PRO A 83 11.26 10.18 13.57
N MET A 84 10.10 10.09 14.25
CA MET A 84 9.85 9.01 15.22
C MET A 84 9.81 7.65 14.53
N LEU A 85 10.41 6.66 15.17
CA LEU A 85 10.46 5.28 14.69
C LEU A 85 9.64 4.37 15.60
N LEU A 86 8.76 3.58 15.00
CA LEU A 86 7.95 2.58 15.69
C LEU A 86 8.06 1.24 14.97
N ASN A 87 7.96 0.14 15.73
CA ASN A 87 7.82 -1.19 15.16
C ASN A 87 6.57 -1.89 15.69
N PHE A 88 5.97 -2.73 14.87
CA PHE A 88 4.88 -3.61 15.27
C PHE A 88 4.89 -4.88 14.41
N THR A 89 4.14 -5.87 14.87
CA THR A 89 3.98 -7.13 14.15
C THR A 89 2.54 -7.30 13.72
N LEU A 90 2.32 -7.53 12.42
CA LEU A 90 1.05 -8.05 11.91
C LEU A 90 1.10 -9.57 11.91
N ARG A 91 0.03 -10.21 12.37
CA ARG A 91 -0.14 -11.66 12.38
C ARG A 91 -1.11 -12.09 11.29
N ASP A 92 -1.12 -13.37 10.98
CA ASP A 92 -1.94 -13.98 9.93
C ASP A 92 -1.65 -13.39 8.54
N MET A 93 -0.40 -13.00 8.31
CA MET A 93 0.10 -12.31 7.12
C MET A 93 1.39 -12.99 6.62
N PRO A 94 1.31 -13.99 5.72
CA PRO A 94 2.48 -14.75 5.25
C PRO A 94 3.32 -14.00 4.21
N CYS A 95 2.82 -12.90 3.66
CA CYS A 95 3.49 -12.06 2.67
C CYS A 95 3.13 -10.59 2.89
N GLU A 96 3.87 -9.68 2.25
CA GLU A 96 3.74 -8.23 2.44
C GLU A 96 2.34 -7.69 2.13
N ALA A 97 1.65 -8.23 1.12
CA ALA A 97 0.29 -7.81 0.73
C ALA A 97 0.13 -6.27 0.71
N GLY A 98 1.02 -5.55 0.01
CA GLY A 98 0.97 -4.10 -0.11
C GLY A 98 1.66 -3.33 1.03
N TRP A 99 2.11 -3.98 2.10
CA TRP A 99 2.99 -3.39 3.10
C TRP A 99 4.43 -3.38 2.57
N SER A 100 4.78 -2.37 1.77
CA SER A 100 6.10 -2.22 1.16
C SER A 100 6.80 -0.93 1.63
N SER A 101 8.10 -0.79 1.37
CA SER A 101 8.83 0.43 1.77
C SER A 101 8.24 1.70 1.14
N GLN A 102 8.24 2.78 1.90
CA GLN A 102 7.62 4.08 1.58
C GLN A 102 6.09 4.05 1.44
N CYS A 103 5.44 2.91 1.65
CA CYS A 103 4.00 2.81 1.67
C CYS A 103 3.41 3.74 2.74
N PRO A 104 2.53 4.71 2.37
CA PRO A 104 1.87 5.55 3.34
C PRO A 104 0.87 4.73 4.17
N LEU A 105 0.72 5.11 5.43
CA LEU A 105 -0.25 4.51 6.33
C LEU A 105 -0.85 5.57 7.25
N VAL A 106 -2.05 5.26 7.70
CA VAL A 106 -2.74 6.01 8.74
C VAL A 106 -2.51 5.32 10.08
N LEU A 107 -2.10 6.10 11.07
CA LEU A 107 -1.84 5.67 12.45
C LEU A 107 -2.78 6.40 13.40
N TRP A 108 -3.52 5.66 14.21
CA TRP A 108 -4.26 6.21 15.33
C TRP A 108 -3.79 5.60 16.64
N ILE A 109 -3.18 6.41 17.50
CA ILE A 109 -2.78 6.00 18.84
C ILE A 109 -4.03 5.98 19.73
N SER A 110 -4.27 4.85 20.39
CA SER A 110 -5.43 4.68 21.26
C SER A 110 -5.41 5.71 22.39
N GLY A 111 -6.47 6.52 22.51
CA GLY A 111 -6.57 7.59 23.50
C GLY A 111 -6.14 8.97 22.98
N ALA A 112 -5.40 9.03 21.87
CA ALA A 112 -5.05 10.29 21.24
C ALA A 112 -6.26 10.90 20.51
N SER A 113 -6.34 12.22 20.52
CA SER A 113 -7.41 13.01 19.89
C SER A 113 -7.22 13.22 18.38
N ARG A 114 -6.05 12.87 17.83
CA ARG A 114 -5.67 13.17 16.45
C ARG A 114 -5.20 11.92 15.71
N LEU A 115 -5.60 11.86 14.44
CA LEU A 115 -5.09 10.89 13.48
C LEU A 115 -3.69 11.32 13.01
N CYS A 116 -2.77 10.37 12.90
CA CYS A 116 -1.41 10.59 12.43
C CYS A 116 -1.18 9.90 11.08
N TYR A 117 -0.18 10.38 10.35
CA TYR A 117 0.31 9.73 9.14
C TYR A 117 1.77 9.33 9.33
N ALA A 118 2.07 8.15 8.85
CA ALA A 118 3.41 7.59 8.83
C ALA A 118 3.64 6.91 7.49
N LYS A 119 4.84 6.40 7.30
CA LYS A 119 5.16 5.55 6.17
C LYS A 119 5.97 4.36 6.62
N VAL A 120 5.82 3.27 5.89
CA VAL A 120 6.62 2.07 6.11
C VAL A 120 8.07 2.36 5.74
N ARG A 121 8.98 2.09 6.67
CA ARG A 121 10.42 2.19 6.45
C ARG A 121 10.96 0.86 5.95
N ALA A 122 10.64 -0.21 6.66
CA ALA A 122 11.11 -1.56 6.35
C ALA A 122 10.05 -2.59 6.75
N VAL A 123 10.04 -3.70 6.01
CA VAL A 123 9.19 -4.87 6.28
C VAL A 123 10.08 -6.10 6.26
N GLU A 124 9.90 -6.94 7.28
CA GLU A 124 10.51 -8.25 7.37
C GLU A 124 9.41 -9.30 7.40
N VAL A 125 9.44 -10.19 6.40
CA VAL A 125 8.44 -11.24 6.23
C VAL A 125 8.91 -12.49 6.97
N HIS A 126 8.05 -13.06 7.79
CA HIS A 126 8.26 -14.35 8.45
C HIS A 126 7.19 -15.36 7.99
N PRO A 127 7.36 -16.01 6.83
CA PRO A 127 6.32 -16.87 6.26
C PRO A 127 5.95 -18.05 7.17
N GLN A 128 6.94 -18.62 7.89
CA GLN A 128 6.71 -19.76 8.79
C GLN A 128 5.89 -19.40 10.03
N ALA A 129 5.95 -18.14 10.47
CA ALA A 129 5.20 -17.61 11.59
C ALA A 129 3.92 -16.89 11.16
N GLU A 130 3.65 -16.86 9.84
CA GLU A 130 2.56 -16.10 9.22
C GLU A 130 2.52 -14.66 9.74
N ALA A 131 3.68 -13.99 9.79
CA ALA A 131 3.79 -12.67 10.39
C ALA A 131 4.66 -11.71 9.56
N LEU A 132 4.33 -10.42 9.69
CA LEU A 132 5.13 -9.31 9.17
C LEU A 132 5.62 -8.44 10.32
N ASN A 133 6.92 -8.24 10.40
CA ASN A 133 7.51 -7.23 11.27
C ASN A 133 7.68 -5.95 10.46
N ILE A 134 6.98 -4.89 10.88
CA ILE A 134 6.92 -3.64 10.15
C ILE A 134 7.55 -2.55 11.00
N SER A 135 8.50 -1.85 10.41
CA SER A 135 9.08 -0.62 10.96
C SER A 135 8.50 0.57 10.21
N ILE A 136 7.98 1.54 10.94
CA ILE A 136 7.38 2.75 10.39
C ILE A 136 8.12 3.98 10.89
N GLU A 137 8.11 5.03 10.07
CA GLU A 137 8.58 6.34 10.45
C GLU A 137 7.45 7.36 10.30
N ALA A 138 7.28 8.19 11.34
CA ALA A 138 6.35 9.31 11.28
C ALA A 138 6.75 10.27 10.14
N LEU A 139 5.77 10.90 9.50
CA LEU A 139 6.10 12.01 8.59
C LEU A 139 6.73 13.15 9.39
N THR A 140 7.76 13.78 8.85
CA THR A 140 8.55 14.80 9.57
C THR A 140 7.71 15.95 10.09
N TRP A 141 6.69 16.41 9.34
CA TRP A 141 5.78 17.48 9.78
C TRP A 141 4.69 17.02 10.77
N LEU A 142 4.56 15.71 11.04
CA LEU A 142 3.66 15.15 12.06
C LEU A 142 4.42 14.54 13.24
N HIS A 143 5.74 14.71 13.28
CA HIS A 143 6.61 14.18 14.33
C HIS A 143 6.08 14.55 15.72
N ASP A 144 5.82 15.84 15.96
CA ASP A 144 5.34 16.33 17.25
C ASP A 144 3.99 15.73 17.62
N THR A 145 3.07 15.57 16.65
CA THR A 145 1.75 14.97 16.92
C THR A 145 1.85 13.49 17.30
N VAL A 146 2.76 12.74 16.66
CA VAL A 146 3.02 11.35 17.05
C VAL A 146 3.74 11.29 18.40
N SER A 147 4.67 12.21 18.64
CA SER A 147 5.43 12.34 19.90
C SER A 147 4.52 12.57 21.08
N ASP A 148 3.68 13.61 21.01
CA ASP A 148 2.71 13.95 22.04
C ASP A 148 1.77 12.78 22.35
N GLY A 149 1.25 12.13 21.30
CA GLY A 149 0.37 10.97 21.45
C GLY A 149 1.07 9.77 22.08
N VAL A 150 2.36 9.55 21.79
CA VAL A 150 3.17 8.52 22.45
C VAL A 150 3.44 8.86 23.91
N GLU A 151 3.74 10.12 24.24
CA GLU A 151 4.02 10.53 25.61
C GLU A 151 2.78 10.46 26.51
N GLU A 152 1.62 10.86 25.99
CA GLU A 152 0.36 10.82 26.74
C GLU A 152 -0.14 9.40 26.98
N GLN A 153 0.07 8.48 26.03
CA GLN A 153 -0.56 7.15 26.02
C GLN A 153 0.42 5.98 26.19
N GLY A 154 1.72 6.25 26.14
CA GLY A 154 2.79 5.27 26.26
C GLY A 154 2.78 4.61 27.63
N ARG A 155 2.82 3.28 27.64
CA ARG A 155 3.05 2.52 28.87
C ARG A 155 4.51 2.12 28.93
N TYR A 156 5.20 2.57 29.97
CA TYR A 156 6.57 2.18 30.24
C TYR A 156 6.62 0.69 30.61
N SER A 157 7.03 -0.17 29.68
CA SER A 157 7.40 -1.55 30.03
C SER A 157 8.76 -1.53 30.70
N SER A 158 8.83 -2.05 31.92
CA SER A 158 10.07 -2.11 32.72
C SER A 158 11.20 -2.78 31.93
N GLY A 159 12.08 -1.98 31.33
CA GLY A 159 13.35 -2.42 30.76
C GLY A 159 13.55 -2.26 29.26
N GLN A 160 12.53 -1.96 28.45
CA GLN A 160 12.74 -1.70 27.02
C GLN A 160 11.51 -1.06 26.38
N ASN A 161 11.73 0.10 25.75
CA ASN A 161 10.85 0.86 24.82
C ASN A 161 9.40 1.10 25.27
N ASP A 162 8.91 2.33 25.10
CA ASP A 162 7.49 2.61 25.35
C ASP A 162 6.62 1.79 24.40
N MET A 163 5.59 1.16 24.94
CA MET A 163 4.58 0.48 24.13
C MET A 163 3.31 1.31 24.05
N ILE A 164 2.80 1.46 22.83
CA ILE A 164 1.50 2.07 22.56
C ILE A 164 0.56 1.05 21.93
N ARG A 165 -0.75 1.23 22.14
CA ARG A 165 -1.77 0.53 21.35
C ARG A 165 -2.20 1.43 20.22
N ALA A 166 -2.23 0.89 19.00
CA ALA A 166 -2.52 1.67 17.82
C ALA A 166 -3.43 0.92 16.86
N ILE A 167 -4.16 1.70 16.07
CA ILE A 167 -4.96 1.25 14.94
C ILE A 167 -4.26 1.72 13.68
N LEU A 168 -4.00 0.81 12.74
CA LEU A 168 -3.24 1.06 11.53
C LEU A 168 -4.05 0.68 10.31
N THR A 169 -3.95 1.47 9.24
CA THR A 169 -4.52 1.12 7.94
C THR A 169 -3.51 1.45 6.85
N ASN A 170 -3.22 0.46 6.00
CA ASN A 170 -2.45 0.67 4.79
C ASN A 170 -3.28 1.52 3.81
N VAL A 171 -2.71 2.62 3.31
CA VAL A 171 -3.36 3.51 2.33
C VAL A 171 -2.69 3.48 0.95
N ALA A 172 -1.90 2.44 0.65
CA ALA A 172 -1.45 2.17 -0.71
C ALA A 172 -2.66 2.05 -1.66
N ALA A 173 -2.64 2.87 -2.72
CA ALA A 173 -3.59 2.82 -3.82
C ALA A 173 -3.23 1.70 -4.80
#